data_AF-A0AAW5VVH0-F1
#
_entry.id   AF-A0AAW5VVH0-F1
#
_cell.length_a   1.000
_cell.length_b   1.000
_cell.length_c   1.000
_cell.angle_alpha   90.00
_cell.angle_beta   90.00
_cell.angle_gamma   90.00
#
_symmetry.space_group_name_H-M   'P 1'
#
loop_
_entity.id
_entity.type
_entity.pdbx_description
1 polymer ?
#
loop_
_entity_poly.entity_id
_entity_poly.type
_entity_poly.pdbx_seq_one_letter_code
_entity_poly.pdbx_strand_id
1 'polypeptide(L)'
;MIIRDPRAQADATRGTIVREFTETVDTTPTILDWMGLPVPRTCDGTSLLPFLPEGKAPEGWRKEVHYEFDFRNIFYSQPEEHVGTSLDDSSLAVIQDHDYKYVHFVKGEPLFFDLKADPHQFNNVAGDPAYHEIMLQYAQKMLSWRMRYMDRTLTGYAAAPEGLLKRA
;
A
#
# COMPACT_ATOMS: atom_id res chain seq x y z
N MET A 1 5.21 0.19 -14.09
CA MET A 1 4.88 1.60 -14.40
C MET A 1 6.07 2.25 -15.09
N ILE A 2 5.85 3.15 -16.06
CA ILE A 2 6.92 3.93 -16.72
C ILE A 2 6.53 5.41 -16.66
N ILE A 3 7.41 6.26 -16.14
CA ILE A 3 7.23 7.71 -16.08
C ILE A 3 8.29 8.36 -16.96
N ARG A 4 7.86 9.19 -17.92
CA ARG A 4 8.74 9.97 -18.79
C ARG A 4 8.53 11.45 -18.54
N ASP A 5 9.42 12.06 -17.77
CA ASP A 5 9.46 13.51 -17.60
C ASP A 5 10.22 14.16 -18.78
N PRO A 6 9.59 15.08 -19.54
CA PRO A 6 10.25 15.73 -20.67
C PRO A 6 11.26 16.80 -20.25
N ARG A 7 11.27 17.24 -18.99
CA ARG A 7 12.17 18.31 -18.51
C ARG A 7 13.62 17.83 -18.49
N ALA A 8 14.55 18.73 -18.86
CA ALA A 8 15.98 18.43 -18.93
C ALA A 8 16.58 17.93 -17.59
N GLN A 9 16.01 18.37 -16.46
CA GLN A 9 16.44 17.93 -15.12
C GLN A 9 16.28 16.41 -14.89
N ALA A 10 15.44 15.73 -15.66
CA ALA A 10 15.25 14.27 -15.58
C ALA A 10 16.17 13.50 -16.54
N ASP A 11 16.99 14.18 -17.35
CA ASP A 11 17.84 13.52 -18.35
C ASP A 11 18.83 12.53 -17.73
N ALA A 12 19.36 12.86 -16.55
CA ALA A 12 20.35 12.06 -15.84
C ALA A 12 19.82 10.69 -15.37
N THR A 13 18.50 10.53 -15.22
CA THR A 13 17.86 9.30 -14.72
C THR A 13 17.06 8.56 -15.78
N ARG A 14 17.10 9.01 -17.04
CA ARG A 14 16.43 8.31 -18.15
C ARG A 14 16.98 6.89 -18.27
N GLY A 15 16.08 5.92 -18.32
CA GLY A 15 16.43 4.50 -18.40
C GLY A 15 16.78 3.86 -17.06
N THR A 16 16.80 4.61 -15.96
CA THR A 16 16.96 4.06 -14.61
C THR A 16 15.77 3.17 -14.24
N ILE A 17 16.06 2.08 -13.54
CA ILE A 17 15.06 1.18 -12.96
C ILE A 17 14.99 1.46 -11.45
N VAL A 18 13.85 1.98 -11.01
CA VAL A 18 13.49 2.08 -9.59
C VAL A 18 13.05 0.70 -9.11
N ARG A 19 13.63 0.20 -8.02
CA ARG A 19 13.31 -1.12 -7.43
C ARG A 19 12.49 -1.02 -6.16
N GLU A 20 12.41 0.18 -5.61
CA GLU A 20 11.61 0.52 -4.46
C GLU A 20 10.12 0.39 -4.75
N PHE A 21 9.36 0.09 -3.71
CA PHE A 21 7.94 -0.19 -3.81
C PHE A 21 7.13 1.07 -4.15
N THR A 22 6.36 0.98 -5.22
CA THR A 22 5.40 2.00 -5.65
C THR A 22 4.02 1.38 -5.74
N GLU A 23 2.99 2.18 -5.48
CA GLU A 23 1.59 1.75 -5.49
C GLU A 23 0.79 2.61 -6.46
N THR A 24 -0.30 2.08 -7.02
CA THR A 24 -1.11 2.82 -8.01
C THR A 24 -1.62 4.16 -7.45
N VAL A 25 -1.87 4.23 -6.14
CA VAL A 25 -2.30 5.45 -5.42
C VAL A 25 -1.30 6.60 -5.51
N ASP A 26 -0.04 6.33 -5.85
CA ASP A 26 1.00 7.35 -6.04
C ASP A 26 0.83 8.15 -7.35
N THR A 27 0.01 7.67 -8.29
CA THR A 27 -0.16 8.30 -9.60
C THR A 27 -0.78 9.70 -9.50
N THR A 28 -1.89 9.81 -8.78
CA THR A 28 -2.60 11.09 -8.59
C THR A 28 -1.74 12.18 -7.93
N PRO A 29 -1.10 11.95 -6.77
CA PRO A 29 -0.24 12.96 -6.16
C PRO A 29 0.94 13.33 -7.06
N THR A 30 1.49 12.38 -7.84
CA THR A 30 2.56 12.67 -8.80
C THR A 30 2.13 13.64 -9.90
N ILE A 31 0.94 13.44 -10.48
CA ILE A 31 0.42 14.31 -11.55
C ILE A 31 0.14 15.72 -10.99
N LEU A 32 -0.50 15.82 -9.82
CA LEU A 32 -0.80 17.10 -9.20
C LEU A 32 0.46 17.89 -8.85
N ASP A 33 1.45 17.22 -8.24
CA ASP A 33 2.75 17.79 -7.91
C ASP A 33 3.46 18.28 -9.19
N TRP A 34 3.39 17.51 -10.28
CA TRP A 34 4.01 17.89 -11.55
C TRP A 34 3.37 19.14 -12.18
N MET A 35 2.06 19.31 -11.98
CA MET A 35 1.31 20.50 -12.41
C MET A 35 1.49 21.70 -11.46
N GLY A 36 2.20 21.55 -10.34
CA GLY A 36 2.32 22.58 -9.30
C GLY A 36 1.01 22.81 -8.53
N LEU A 37 0.14 21.79 -8.49
CA LEU A 37 -1.14 21.82 -7.77
C LEU A 37 -1.00 21.21 -6.37
N PRO A 38 -1.79 21.66 -5.38
CA PRO A 38 -1.76 21.08 -4.05
C PRO A 38 -2.24 19.63 -4.08
N VAL A 39 -1.47 18.74 -3.44
CA VAL A 39 -1.88 17.35 -3.23
C VAL A 39 -2.90 17.28 -2.08
N PRO A 40 -4.10 16.71 -2.28
CA PRO A 40 -5.09 16.53 -1.22
C PRO A 40 -4.56 15.66 -0.08
N ARG A 41 -4.85 16.06 1.17
CA ARG A 41 -4.51 15.26 2.37
C ARG A 41 -5.17 13.87 2.40
N THR A 42 -6.26 13.71 1.65
CA THR A 42 -6.98 12.44 1.48
C THR A 42 -6.26 11.46 0.56
N CYS A 43 -5.23 11.87 -0.18
CA CYS A 43 -4.43 10.94 -0.96
C CYS A 43 -3.63 10.01 -0.05
N ASP A 44 -3.79 8.70 -0.23
CA ASP A 44 -2.96 7.68 0.42
C ASP A 44 -1.57 7.55 -0.20
N GLY A 45 -1.46 7.82 -1.50
CA GLY A 45 -0.17 7.82 -2.20
C GLY A 45 0.70 9.05 -1.90
N THR A 46 1.94 8.93 -2.33
CA THR A 46 2.96 9.99 -2.28
C THR A 46 3.48 10.25 -3.69
N SER A 47 3.81 11.51 -4.01
CA SER A 47 4.39 11.85 -5.31
C SER A 47 5.67 11.06 -5.60
N LEU A 48 5.80 10.59 -6.85
CA LEU A 48 6.95 9.86 -7.38
C LEU A 48 7.97 10.79 -8.05
N LEU A 49 7.67 12.09 -8.16
CA LEU A 49 8.61 13.05 -8.74
C LEU A 49 9.98 13.06 -8.05
N PRO A 50 10.11 12.85 -6.72
CA PRO A 50 11.42 12.78 -6.06
C PRO A 50 12.34 11.68 -6.59
N PHE A 51 11.81 10.64 -7.24
CA PHE A 51 12.65 9.61 -7.88
C PHE A 51 13.34 10.12 -9.16
N LEU A 52 12.83 11.17 -9.80
CA LEU A 52 13.28 11.60 -11.12
C LEU A 52 14.63 12.34 -11.13
N PRO A 53 15.00 13.17 -10.13
CA PRO A 53 16.30 13.84 -10.14
C PRO A 53 17.48 12.90 -9.82
N GLU A 54 17.30 11.97 -8.87
CA GLU A 54 18.41 11.16 -8.33
C GLU A 54 18.28 9.66 -8.59
N GLY A 55 17.14 9.18 -9.09
CA GLY A 55 16.87 7.76 -9.26
C GLY A 55 16.74 7.00 -7.94
N LYS A 56 16.49 7.71 -6.83
CA LYS A 56 16.43 7.18 -5.47
C LYS A 56 15.11 7.51 -4.80
N ALA A 57 14.68 6.64 -3.92
CA ALA A 57 13.55 6.93 -3.04
C ALA A 57 13.86 8.11 -2.10
N PRO A 58 12.88 8.98 -1.83
CA PRO A 58 13.02 10.00 -0.80
C PRO A 58 13.11 9.37 0.59
N GLU A 59 13.59 10.15 1.57
CA GLU A 59 13.65 9.71 2.95
C GLU A 59 12.25 9.31 3.49
N GLY A 60 12.20 8.21 4.24
CA GLY A 60 10.95 7.73 4.81
C GLY A 60 9.99 7.06 3.82
N TRP A 61 10.45 6.76 2.59
CA TRP A 61 9.67 5.99 1.62
C TRP A 61 9.28 4.61 2.18
N ARG A 62 8.14 4.09 1.71
CA ARG A 62 7.59 2.82 2.17
C ARG A 62 8.56 1.66 1.90
N LYS A 63 8.59 0.69 2.81
CA LYS A 63 9.39 -0.53 2.71
C LYS A 63 8.56 -1.75 2.32
N GLU A 64 7.25 -1.60 2.28
CA GLU A 64 6.27 -2.63 1.96
C GLU A 64 5.30 -2.11 0.89
N VAL A 65 4.77 -3.02 0.05
CA VAL A 65 3.58 -2.78 -0.78
C VAL A 65 2.33 -3.30 -0.09
N HIS A 66 1.24 -2.59 -0.34
CA HIS A 66 -0.08 -2.94 0.16
C HIS A 66 -1.05 -3.05 -1.01
N TYR A 67 -1.94 -4.03 -0.93
CA TYR A 67 -3.12 -4.09 -1.78
C TYR A 67 -4.23 -4.86 -1.08
N GLU A 68 -5.45 -4.61 -1.53
CA GLU A 68 -6.65 -5.21 -0.97
C GLU A 68 -7.46 -5.84 -2.09
N PHE A 69 -8.23 -6.87 -1.73
CA PHE A 69 -9.16 -7.50 -2.65
C PHE A 69 -10.47 -7.82 -1.93
N ASP A 70 -11.56 -7.41 -2.54
CA ASP A 70 -12.91 -7.70 -2.08
C ASP A 70 -13.56 -8.62 -3.11
N PHE A 71 -14.05 -9.75 -2.62
CA PHE A 71 -14.64 -10.81 -3.41
C PHE A 71 -16.09 -11.05 -3.03
N ARG A 72 -16.78 -10.06 -2.46
CA ARG A 72 -18.23 -10.16 -2.22
C ARG A 72 -18.99 -10.54 -3.49
N ASN A 73 -20.17 -11.12 -3.31
CA ASN A 73 -21.03 -11.53 -4.41
C ASN A 73 -21.40 -10.35 -5.32
N ILE A 74 -21.26 -10.55 -6.63
CA ILE A 74 -21.67 -9.64 -7.70
C ILE A 74 -22.39 -10.43 -8.80
N PHE A 75 -23.09 -9.77 -9.71
CA PHE A 75 -24.05 -10.44 -10.62
C PHE A 75 -23.49 -11.67 -11.39
N TYR A 76 -22.19 -11.72 -11.69
CA TYR A 76 -21.55 -12.81 -12.45
C TYR A 76 -20.59 -13.69 -11.62
N SER A 77 -20.37 -13.39 -10.33
CA SER A 77 -19.45 -14.13 -9.48
C SER A 77 -20.00 -14.15 -8.05
N GLN A 78 -20.27 -15.35 -7.53
CA GLN A 78 -20.93 -15.56 -6.24
C GLN A 78 -20.08 -16.50 -5.35
N PRO A 79 -18.90 -16.06 -4.86
CA PRO A 79 -18.02 -16.92 -4.08
C PRO A 79 -18.44 -17.06 -2.61
N GLU A 80 -19.24 -16.15 -2.02
CA GLU A 80 -19.57 -16.13 -0.59
C GLU A 80 -20.09 -17.47 -0.08
N GLU A 81 -21.02 -18.10 -0.81
CA GLU A 81 -21.60 -19.39 -0.46
C GLU A 81 -20.57 -20.53 -0.49
N HIS A 82 -19.60 -20.44 -1.41
CA HIS A 82 -18.58 -21.47 -1.61
C HIS A 82 -17.48 -21.39 -0.56
N VAL A 83 -17.08 -20.19 -0.15
CA VAL A 83 -16.04 -19.97 0.87
C VAL A 83 -16.60 -19.82 2.28
N GLY A 84 -17.93 -19.71 2.42
CA GLY A 84 -18.60 -19.57 3.71
C GLY A 84 -18.43 -18.20 4.36
N THR A 85 -18.32 -17.13 3.57
CA THR A 85 -18.23 -15.74 4.04
C THR A 85 -19.58 -15.01 3.91
N SER A 86 -19.69 -13.86 4.58
CA SER A 86 -20.76 -12.89 4.35
C SER A 86 -20.23 -11.68 3.58
N LEU A 87 -21.12 -10.77 3.16
CA LEU A 87 -20.77 -9.56 2.41
C LEU A 87 -19.61 -8.75 3.03
N ASP A 88 -19.64 -8.54 4.35
CA ASP A 88 -18.61 -7.75 5.05
C ASP A 88 -17.35 -8.58 5.43
N ASP A 89 -17.45 -9.91 5.39
CA ASP A 89 -16.32 -10.82 5.64
C ASP A 89 -15.51 -11.13 4.37
N SER A 90 -16.00 -10.73 3.19
CA SER A 90 -15.47 -11.16 1.88
C SER A 90 -14.35 -10.27 1.36
N SER A 91 -13.35 -10.02 2.21
CA SER A 91 -12.18 -9.23 1.83
C SER A 91 -10.88 -9.77 2.42
N LEU A 92 -9.79 -9.40 1.77
CA LEU A 92 -8.43 -9.64 2.21
C LEU A 92 -7.58 -8.38 2.04
N ALA A 93 -6.54 -8.28 2.86
CA ALA A 93 -5.45 -7.33 2.70
C ALA A 93 -4.11 -8.05 2.61
N VAL A 94 -3.20 -7.45 1.86
CA VAL A 94 -1.86 -7.97 1.67
C VAL A 94 -0.84 -6.91 2.04
N ILE A 95 0.20 -7.35 2.73
CA ILE A 95 1.43 -6.60 2.95
C ILE A 95 2.60 -7.47 2.51
N GLN A 96 3.53 -6.89 1.77
CA GLN A 96 4.67 -7.62 1.22
C GLN A 96 5.89 -6.71 1.17
N ASP A 97 7.06 -7.27 1.47
CA ASP A 97 8.35 -6.67 1.11
C ASP A 97 9.17 -7.62 0.22
N HIS A 98 10.49 -7.47 0.20
CA HIS A 98 11.37 -8.32 -0.59
C HIS A 98 11.55 -9.73 -0.01
N ASP A 99 11.24 -9.92 1.28
CA ASP A 99 11.56 -11.13 2.02
C ASP A 99 10.30 -11.96 2.30
N TYR A 100 9.18 -11.32 2.64
CA TYR A 100 7.95 -12.03 2.98
C TYR A 100 6.70 -11.38 2.41
N LYS A 101 5.65 -12.19 2.28
CA LYS A 101 4.29 -11.78 1.93
C LYS A 101 3.30 -12.33 2.94
N TYR A 102 2.49 -11.44 3.51
CA TYR A 102 1.40 -11.79 4.42
C TYR A 102 0.05 -11.43 3.81
N VAL A 103 -0.87 -12.39 3.80
CA VAL A 103 -2.26 -12.24 3.34
C VAL A 103 -3.18 -12.47 4.53
N HIS A 104 -3.93 -11.44 4.90
CA HIS A 104 -4.92 -11.50 5.96
C HIS A 104 -6.33 -11.51 5.35
N PHE A 105 -7.08 -12.57 5.62
CA PHE A 105 -8.51 -12.65 5.32
C PHE A 105 -9.30 -12.17 6.53
N VAL A 106 -10.39 -11.41 6.31
CA VAL A 106 -11.30 -11.06 7.41
C VAL A 106 -11.89 -12.32 8.05
N LYS A 107 -12.25 -13.31 7.22
CA LYS A 107 -12.67 -14.63 7.65
C LYS A 107 -11.90 -15.71 6.89
N GLY A 108 -11.19 -16.55 7.63
CA GLY A 108 -10.39 -17.65 7.09
C GLY A 108 -8.98 -17.68 7.67
N GLU A 109 -8.22 -18.70 7.29
CA GLU A 109 -6.81 -18.83 7.68
C GLU A 109 -5.95 -17.82 6.89
N PRO A 110 -4.94 -17.18 7.52
CA PRO A 110 -4.02 -16.33 6.81
C PRO A 110 -3.09 -17.15 5.90
N LEU A 111 -2.47 -16.47 4.93
CA LEU A 111 -1.34 -17.02 4.18
C LEU A 111 -0.07 -16.23 4.52
N PHE A 112 1.04 -16.94 4.64
CA PHE A 112 2.34 -16.36 4.85
C PHE A 112 3.37 -17.09 3.97
N PHE A 113 4.17 -16.32 3.22
CA PHE A 113 5.15 -16.85 2.27
C PHE A 113 6.52 -16.24 2.54
N ASP A 114 7.55 -17.09 2.61
CA ASP A 114 8.96 -16.71 2.53
C ASP A 114 9.34 -16.58 1.04
N LEU A 115 9.57 -15.36 0.58
CA LEU A 115 9.83 -15.08 -0.83
C LEU A 115 11.27 -15.38 -1.24
N LYS A 116 12.19 -15.59 -0.28
CA LYS A 116 13.55 -16.05 -0.57
C LYS A 116 13.57 -17.54 -0.86
N ALA A 117 12.84 -18.32 -0.05
CA ALA A 117 12.72 -19.76 -0.23
C ALA A 117 11.71 -20.14 -1.32
N ASP A 118 10.62 -19.38 -1.42
CA ASP A 118 9.50 -19.64 -2.32
C ASP A 118 9.01 -18.34 -3.01
N PRO A 119 9.76 -17.83 -4.00
CA PRO A 119 9.40 -16.62 -4.73
C PRO A 119 8.07 -16.76 -5.52
N HIS A 120 7.59 -17.99 -5.70
CA HIS A 120 6.39 -18.30 -6.47
C HIS A 120 5.16 -18.59 -5.59
N GLN A 121 5.29 -18.51 -4.26
CA GLN A 121 4.19 -18.55 -3.30
C GLN A 121 3.37 -19.86 -3.35
N PHE A 122 4.04 -20.99 -3.54
CA PHE A 122 3.39 -22.31 -3.56
C PHE A 122 3.17 -22.92 -2.16
N ASN A 123 3.96 -22.51 -1.17
CA ASN A 123 4.00 -23.10 0.16
C ASN A 123 3.58 -22.07 1.21
N ASN A 124 2.36 -22.22 1.74
CA ASN A 124 1.92 -21.43 2.88
C ASN A 124 2.61 -21.93 4.16
N VAL A 125 3.42 -21.06 4.78
CA VAL A 125 4.13 -21.35 6.04
C VAL A 125 3.45 -20.75 7.27
N ALA A 126 2.21 -20.24 7.16
CA ALA A 126 1.50 -19.60 8.28
C ALA A 126 1.29 -20.51 9.49
N GLY A 127 1.18 -21.83 9.29
CA GLY A 127 1.02 -22.81 10.36
C GLY A 127 2.34 -23.38 10.91
N ASP A 128 3.49 -22.94 10.40
CA ASP A 128 4.80 -23.38 10.89
C ASP A 128 5.25 -22.51 12.08
N PRO A 129 5.45 -23.10 13.28
CA PRO A 129 5.90 -22.38 14.46
C PRO A 129 7.18 -21.56 14.27
N ALA A 130 8.06 -21.95 13.35
CA ALA A 130 9.28 -21.21 13.05
C ALA A 130 9.02 -19.81 12.46
N TYR A 131 7.86 -19.61 11.81
CA TYR A 131 7.49 -18.34 11.17
C TYR A 131 6.53 -17.48 12.00
N HIS A 132 6.02 -17.97 13.13
CA HIS A 132 4.99 -17.26 13.90
C HIS A 132 5.43 -15.88 14.38
N GLU A 133 6.67 -15.72 14.84
CA GLU A 133 7.18 -14.41 15.28
C GLU A 133 7.25 -13.42 14.12
N ILE A 134 7.72 -13.87 12.96
CA ILE A 134 7.83 -13.03 11.75
C ILE A 134 6.42 -12.68 11.26
N MET A 135 5.51 -13.65 11.18
CA MET A 135 4.13 -13.41 10.78
C MET A 135 3.43 -12.40 11.72
N LEU A 136 3.69 -12.47 13.03
CA LEU A 136 3.19 -11.49 13.99
C LEU A 136 3.67 -10.06 13.66
N GLN A 137 4.95 -9.90 13.26
CA GLN A 137 5.48 -8.60 12.85
C GLN A 137 4.73 -8.06 11.60
N TYR A 138 4.44 -8.89 10.60
CA TYR A 138 3.67 -8.45 9.43
C TYR A 138 2.22 -8.12 9.76
N ALA A 139 1.58 -8.87 10.66
CA ALA A 139 0.25 -8.52 11.16
C ALA A 139 0.25 -7.17 11.89
N GLN A 140 1.26 -6.88 12.71
CA GLN A 140 1.43 -5.59 13.39
C GLN A 140 1.71 -4.43 12.41
N LYS A 141 2.54 -4.67 11.38
CA LYS A 141 2.77 -3.70 10.30
C LYS A 141 1.47 -3.38 9.56
N MET A 142 0.69 -4.41 9.21
CA MET A 142 -0.61 -4.23 8.55
C MET A 142 -1.59 -3.46 9.43
N LEU A 143 -1.65 -3.74 10.74
CA LEU A 143 -2.48 -2.99 11.68
C LEU A 143 -2.07 -1.50 11.72
N SER A 144 -0.76 -1.24 11.80
CA SER A 144 -0.22 0.12 11.78
C SER A 144 -0.56 0.85 10.48
N TRP A 145 -0.47 0.15 9.34
CA TRP A 145 -0.87 0.66 8.03
C TRP A 145 -2.36 1.04 8.02
N ARG A 146 -3.26 0.12 8.42
CA ARG A 146 -4.71 0.39 8.52
C ARG A 146 -5.02 1.64 9.35
N MET A 147 -4.39 1.78 10.51
CA MET A 147 -4.59 2.93 11.41
C MET A 147 -4.06 4.24 10.80
N ARG A 148 -2.94 4.19 10.07
CA ARG A 148 -2.32 5.38 9.46
C ARG A 148 -3.12 5.92 8.28
N TYR A 149 -3.78 5.04 7.51
CA TYR A 149 -4.51 5.36 6.30
C TYR A 149 -6.04 5.38 6.48
N MET A 150 -6.52 5.57 7.72
CA MET A 150 -7.93 5.90 7.94
C MET A 150 -8.34 7.20 7.22
N ASP A 151 -9.64 7.46 7.11
CA ASP A 151 -10.14 8.66 6.44
C ASP A 151 -9.48 9.94 6.98
N ARG A 152 -8.98 10.75 6.04
CA ARG A 152 -8.22 11.96 6.29
C ARG A 152 -8.93 13.22 5.80
N THR A 153 -10.24 13.13 5.52
CA THR A 153 -11.03 14.22 4.94
C THR A 153 -11.07 15.44 5.87
N LEU A 154 -11.35 15.22 7.16
CA LEU A 154 -11.51 16.31 8.13
C LEU A 154 -10.51 16.28 9.30
N THR A 155 -9.66 15.26 9.40
CA THR A 155 -8.76 15.09 10.56
C THR A 155 -7.62 16.11 10.64
N GLY A 156 -7.47 16.98 9.65
CA GLY A 156 -6.58 18.14 9.68
C GLY A 156 -7.21 19.41 10.26
N TYR A 157 -8.48 19.39 10.67
CA TYR A 157 -9.15 20.57 11.24
C TYR A 157 -9.26 20.48 12.76
N ALA A 158 -9.24 21.63 13.44
CA ALA A 158 -9.46 21.74 14.88
C ALA A 158 -10.17 23.06 15.21
N ALA A 159 -11.09 23.03 16.17
CA ALA A 159 -11.65 24.26 16.75
C ALA A 159 -10.63 24.90 17.70
N ALA A 160 -10.51 26.22 17.67
CA ALA A 160 -9.67 27.01 18.56
C ALA A 160 -10.38 28.32 18.98
N PRO A 161 -9.91 29.01 20.04
CA PRO A 161 -10.51 30.28 20.48
C PRO A 161 -10.62 31.33 19.37
N GLU A 162 -9.71 31.31 18.39
CA GLU A 162 -9.66 32.24 17.27
C GLU A 162 -10.49 31.79 16.05
N GLY A 163 -11.10 30.60 16.12
CA GLY A 163 -11.92 30.01 15.05
C GLY A 163 -11.44 28.64 14.58
N LEU A 164 -11.81 28.27 13.35
CA LEU A 164 -11.43 27.00 12.75
C LEU A 164 -9.97 27.03 12.29
N LEU A 165 -9.14 26.15 12.86
CA LEU A 165 -7.75 25.94 12.46
C LEU A 165 -7.65 24.77 11.48
N LYS A 166 -6.71 24.90 10.55
CA LYS A 166 -6.26 23.80 9.67
C LYS A 166 -4.80 23.47 10.01
N ARG A 167 -4.58 22.29 10.57
CA ARG A 167 -3.27 21.65 10.77
C ARG A 167 -2.98 20.81 9.54
N ALA A 168 -2.34 21.45 8.55
CA ALA A 168 -1.82 20.75 7.36
C ALA A 168 -0.50 20.06 7.71
#